data_AF-A0A699YUV0-F1
#
_entry.id   AF-A0A699YUV0-F1
#
_cell.length_a   1.000
_cell.length_b   1.000
_cell.length_c   1.000
_cell.angle_alpha   90.00
_cell.angle_beta   90.00
_cell.angle_gamma   90.00
#
_symmetry.space_group_name_H-M   'P 1'
#
loop_
_entity.id
_entity.type
_entity.pdbx_description
1 polymer ?
#
loop_
_entity_poly.entity_id
_entity_poly.type
_entity_poly.pdbx_seq_one_letter_code
_entity_poly.pdbx_strand_id
1 'polypeptide(L)'
;MLLEYIEFLTETGEKLTEVHPANSPHLRPPVPRQKYLEQLSLYKAGDTVEVYEEDIWWQGVVTRVSLSAVNVCRAELDGVVLVASNPAFIRLGYAWDHGMGVWRRYIPPRQIISRLRVLRKEQLDAKLQEHSLLLYL
;
A
#
# COMPACT_ATOMS: atom_id res chain seq x y z
N MET A 1 -20.63 -1.76 -19.04
CA MET A 1 -19.31 -1.47 -19.64
C MET A 1 -18.49 -2.73 -19.55
N LEU A 2 -17.89 -3.14 -20.68
CA LEU A 2 -16.97 -4.28 -20.71
C LEU A 2 -15.58 -3.80 -20.31
N LEU A 3 -14.96 -4.50 -19.37
CA LEU A 3 -13.57 -4.28 -18.96
C LEU A 3 -12.74 -5.49 -19.36
N GLU A 4 -11.50 -5.21 -19.76
CA GLU A 4 -10.48 -6.19 -20.03
C GLU A 4 -9.33 -5.93 -19.06
N TYR A 5 -8.99 -6.92 -18.24
CA TYR A 5 -7.88 -6.81 -17.30
C TYR A 5 -6.54 -6.87 -18.05
N ILE A 6 -5.57 -6.10 -17.57
CA ILE A 6 -4.23 -6.03 -18.20
C ILE A 6 -3.41 -7.26 -17.85
N GLU A 7 -3.38 -7.62 -16.56
CA GLU A 7 -2.48 -8.65 -16.02
C GLU A 7 -3.18 -10.01 -15.76
N PHE A 8 -4.51 -10.04 -15.68
CA PHE A 8 -5.27 -11.26 -15.35
C PHE A 8 -5.70 -12.02 -16.60
N LEU A 9 -5.44 -13.32 -16.60
CA LEU A 9 -5.80 -14.24 -17.66
C LEU A 9 -6.82 -15.29 -17.18
N THR A 10 -7.60 -15.81 -18.11
CA THR A 10 -8.44 -17.01 -17.94
C THR A 10 -7.55 -18.27 -17.92
N GLU A 11 -8.15 -19.42 -17.59
CA GLU A 11 -7.48 -20.72 -17.66
C GLU A 11 -6.98 -21.08 -19.07
N THR A 12 -7.59 -20.49 -20.11
CA THR A 12 -7.20 -20.65 -21.52
C THR A 12 -6.06 -19.71 -21.93
N GLY A 13 -5.60 -18.82 -21.03
CA GLY A 13 -4.55 -17.83 -21.29
C GLY A 13 -5.06 -16.57 -22.01
N GLU A 14 -6.38 -16.42 -22.18
CA GLU A 14 -6.99 -15.21 -22.74
C GLU A 14 -7.13 -14.14 -21.65
N LYS A 15 -7.23 -12.86 -22.00
CA LYS A 15 -7.42 -11.82 -20.99
C LYS A 15 -8.76 -11.98 -20.28
N LEU A 16 -8.74 -11.84 -18.97
CA LEU A 16 -9.96 -11.83 -18.16
C LEU A 16 -10.80 -10.61 -18.53
N THR A 17 -12.10 -10.82 -18.74
CA THR A 17 -13.05 -9.74 -19.03
C THR A 17 -14.22 -9.77 -18.06
N GLU A 18 -14.73 -8.60 -17.70
CA GLU A 18 -15.87 -8.44 -16.79
C GLU A 18 -16.81 -7.34 -17.24
N VAL A 19 -18.10 -7.52 -16.95
CA VAL A 19 -19.14 -6.52 -17.24
C VAL A 19 -19.48 -5.76 -15.96
N HIS A 20 -19.25 -4.45 -15.96
CA HIS A 20 -19.55 -3.55 -14.84
C HIS A 20 -20.62 -2.51 -15.18
N PRO A 21 -21.43 -2.05 -14.22
CA PRO A 21 -22.24 -0.85 -14.38
C PRO A 21 -21.37 0.37 -14.75
N ALA A 22 -21.90 1.29 -15.57
CA ALA A 22 -21.15 2.48 -15.98
C ALA A 22 -20.71 3.36 -14.79
N ASN A 23 -21.50 3.36 -13.70
CA ASN A 23 -21.22 4.08 -12.47
C ASN A 23 -20.78 3.16 -11.33
N SER A 24 -20.09 2.05 -11.65
CA SER A 24 -19.60 1.13 -10.64
C SER A 24 -18.68 1.87 -9.64
N PRO A 25 -18.94 1.77 -8.33
CA PRO A 25 -18.08 2.37 -7.31
C PRO A 25 -16.71 1.67 -7.19
N HIS A 26 -16.52 0.55 -7.91
CA HIS A 26 -15.27 -0.19 -7.96
C HIS A 26 -14.32 0.32 -9.05
N LEU A 27 -14.79 1.22 -9.92
CA LEU A 27 -13.99 1.77 -11.01
C LEU A 27 -13.51 3.17 -10.69
N ARG A 28 -12.22 3.40 -10.89
CA ARG A 28 -11.59 4.71 -10.75
C ARG A 28 -10.65 4.96 -11.93
N PRO A 29 -10.39 6.22 -12.29
CA PRO A 29 -9.33 6.54 -13.24
C PRO A 29 -7.96 5.96 -12.79
N PRO A 30 -6.93 6.00 -13.64
CA PRO A 30 -5.57 5.74 -13.19
C PRO A 30 -5.11 6.76 -12.13
N VAL A 31 -4.40 6.28 -11.12
CA VAL A 31 -3.83 7.15 -10.07
C VAL A 31 -2.82 8.12 -10.71
N PRO A 32 -2.82 9.42 -10.35
CA PRO A 32 -1.88 10.39 -10.90
C PRO A 32 -0.42 10.02 -10.60
N ARG A 33 0.45 10.10 -11.62
CA ARG A 33 1.88 9.76 -11.49
C ARG A 33 2.62 10.78 -10.60
N GLN A 34 3.27 10.31 -9.53
CA GLN A 34 4.09 11.18 -8.67
C GLN A 34 5.56 11.19 -9.11
N LYS A 35 5.92 12.12 -10.01
CA LYS A 35 7.31 12.27 -10.49
C LYS A 35 8.35 12.57 -9.41
N TYR A 36 7.92 13.03 -8.24
CA TYR A 36 8.82 13.39 -7.14
C TYR A 36 9.11 12.23 -6.18
N LEU A 37 8.47 11.07 -6.33
CA LEU A 37 8.65 9.89 -5.45
C LEU A 37 9.44 8.78 -6.13
N GLU A 38 10.47 9.15 -6.89
CA GLU A 38 11.37 8.19 -7.54
C GLU A 38 12.38 7.56 -6.56
N GLN A 39 12.38 7.98 -5.29
CA GLN A 39 13.28 7.49 -4.25
C GLN A 39 12.48 7.01 -3.03
N LEU A 40 12.81 5.80 -2.55
CA LEU A 40 12.16 5.19 -1.38
C LEU A 40 12.36 5.99 -0.08
N SER A 41 13.46 6.72 0.03
CA SER A 41 13.79 7.55 1.20
C SER A 41 12.82 8.71 1.44
N LEU A 42 12.01 9.08 0.44
CA LEU A 42 11.04 10.18 0.52
C LEU A 42 9.75 9.79 1.24
N TYR A 43 9.49 8.48 1.38
CA TYR A 43 8.39 7.97 2.18
C TYR A 43 8.69 8.09 3.68
N LYS A 44 7.64 8.16 4.48
CA LYS A 44 7.74 8.28 5.94
C LYS A 44 6.81 7.28 6.62
N ALA A 45 7.19 6.84 7.82
CA ALA A 45 6.31 6.03 8.64
C ALA A 45 4.98 6.76 8.88
N GLY A 46 3.88 6.07 8.60
CA GLY A 46 2.52 6.62 8.64
C GLY A 46 1.99 7.11 7.28
N ASP A 47 2.82 7.22 6.25
CA ASP A 47 2.33 7.52 4.89
C ASP A 47 1.42 6.39 4.40
N THR A 48 0.31 6.79 3.80
CA THR A 48 -0.58 5.87 3.09
C THR A 48 -0.06 5.64 1.69
N VAL A 49 0.07 4.38 1.30
CA VAL A 49 0.67 3.97 0.04
C VAL A 49 -0.15 2.87 -0.62
N GLU A 50 0.11 2.63 -1.89
CA GLU A 50 -0.23 1.41 -2.60
C GLU A 50 1.07 0.73 -3.03
N VAL A 51 1.18 -0.58 -2.83
CA VAL A 51 2.34 -1.41 -3.20
C VAL A 51 1.91 -2.38 -4.30
N TYR A 52 2.71 -2.48 -5.35
CA TYR A 52 2.47 -3.44 -6.44
C TYR A 52 3.06 -4.79 -6.07
N GLU A 53 2.20 -5.79 -5.92
CA GLU A 53 2.55 -7.17 -5.57
C GLU A 53 1.49 -8.10 -6.17
N GLU A 54 1.90 -9.23 -6.77
CA GLU A 54 0.99 -10.20 -7.41
C GLU A 54 0.04 -9.55 -8.43
N ASP A 55 0.59 -8.67 -9.27
CA ASP A 55 -0.13 -7.96 -10.32
C ASP A 55 -1.26 -7.01 -9.84
N ILE A 56 -1.26 -6.69 -8.54
CA ILE A 56 -2.26 -5.85 -7.88
C ILE A 56 -1.57 -4.71 -7.12
N TRP A 57 -2.21 -3.55 -7.13
CA TRP A 57 -1.85 -2.43 -6.25
C TRP A 57 -2.58 -2.54 -4.91
N TRP A 58 -1.89 -3.05 -3.88
CA TRP A 58 -2.41 -3.23 -2.54
C TRP A 58 -2.29 -1.96 -1.69
N GLN A 59 -3.39 -1.53 -1.11
CA GLN A 59 -3.40 -0.38 -0.20
C GLN A 59 -2.81 -0.73 1.16
N GLY A 60 -2.01 0.18 1.72
CA GLY A 60 -1.39 -0.01 3.02
C GLY A 60 -0.82 1.26 3.64
N VAL A 61 -0.14 1.07 4.76
CA VAL A 61 0.52 2.16 5.50
C VAL A 61 1.97 1.81 5.77
N VAL A 62 2.86 2.75 5.50
CA VAL A 62 4.29 2.60 5.76
C VAL A 62 4.52 2.44 7.27
N THR A 63 5.12 1.33 7.67
CA THR A 63 5.50 1.06 9.06
C THR A 63 6.95 1.41 9.32
N ARG A 64 7.82 1.14 8.34
CA ARG A 64 9.27 1.37 8.45
C ARG A 64 9.87 1.71 7.09
N VAL A 65 10.79 2.66 7.10
CA VAL A 65 11.62 3.03 5.94
C VAL A 65 13.07 2.69 6.26
N SER A 66 13.78 2.08 5.32
CA SER A 66 15.22 1.85 5.36
C SER A 66 15.88 2.45 4.12
N LEU A 67 17.19 2.32 3.99
CA LEU A 67 17.94 2.82 2.82
C LEU A 67 17.51 2.15 1.51
N SER A 68 17.06 0.89 1.56
CA SER A 68 16.78 0.07 0.38
C SER A 68 15.33 -0.40 0.26
N ALA A 69 14.50 -0.18 1.28
CA ALA A 69 13.15 -0.73 1.29
C ALA A 69 12.17 0.07 2.15
N VAL A 70 10.90 -0.04 1.78
CA VAL A 70 9.76 0.46 2.55
C VAL A 70 8.91 -0.73 2.96
N ASN A 71 8.73 -0.91 4.26
CA ASN A 71 7.82 -1.91 4.82
C ASN A 71 6.44 -1.28 4.97
N VAL A 72 5.43 -1.99 4.48
CA VAL A 72 4.06 -1.51 4.40
C VAL A 72 3.14 -2.56 5.01
N CYS A 73 2.37 -2.17 6.02
CA CYS A 73 1.32 -3.03 6.54
C CYS A 73 0.08 -2.88 5.67
N ARG A 74 -0.45 -4.00 5.17
CA ARG A 74 -1.63 -4.02 4.31
C ARG A 74 -2.87 -3.54 5.06
N ALA A 75 -3.68 -2.72 4.41
CA ALA A 75 -4.87 -2.12 5.00
C ALA A 75 -5.95 -3.16 5.34
N GLU A 76 -5.93 -4.33 4.71
CA GLU A 76 -6.90 -5.42 4.93
C GLU A 76 -6.64 -6.24 6.20
N LEU A 77 -5.71 -5.80 7.06
CA LEU A 77 -5.65 -6.22 8.47
C LEU A 77 -5.42 -7.72 8.74
N ASP A 78 -4.84 -8.43 7.78
CA ASP A 78 -4.45 -9.84 7.89
C ASP A 78 -3.06 -10.04 8.54
N GLY A 79 -2.35 -8.94 8.82
CA GLY A 79 -1.00 -8.98 9.39
C GLY A 79 0.10 -9.12 8.34
N VAL A 80 -0.23 -9.13 7.05
CA VAL A 80 0.77 -9.19 5.98
C VAL A 80 1.50 -7.86 5.87
N VAL A 81 2.83 -7.95 5.88
CA VAL A 81 3.75 -6.84 5.63
C VAL A 81 4.32 -7.01 4.24
N LEU A 82 4.04 -6.05 3.37
CA LEU A 82 4.62 -5.95 2.03
C LEU A 82 5.93 -5.17 2.11
N VAL A 83 6.87 -5.49 1.24
CA VAL A 83 8.19 -4.84 1.20
C VAL A 83 8.45 -4.31 -0.21
N ALA A 84 8.40 -2.99 -0.36
CA ALA A 84 8.75 -2.33 -1.61
C ALA A 84 10.23 -1.96 -1.61
N SER A 85 11.04 -2.65 -2.42
CA SER A 85 12.46 -2.34 -2.66
C SER A 85 12.70 -1.61 -3.99
N ASN A 86 11.71 -1.59 -4.88
CA ASN A 86 11.72 -0.86 -6.14
C ASN A 86 10.78 0.36 -6.03
N PRO A 87 11.28 1.61 -6.24
CA PRO A 87 10.43 2.80 -6.28
C PRO A 87 9.27 2.73 -7.28
N ALA A 88 9.39 1.93 -8.34
CA ALA A 88 8.31 1.74 -9.31
C ALA A 88 7.13 0.94 -8.76
N PHE A 89 7.32 0.16 -7.69
CA PHE A 89 6.31 -0.72 -7.10
C PHE A 89 5.68 -0.15 -5.82
N ILE A 90 5.84 1.15 -5.60
CA ILE A 90 5.18 1.85 -4.50
C ILE A 90 4.76 3.25 -4.95
N ARG A 91 3.58 3.67 -4.53
CA ARG A 91 3.05 5.02 -4.78
C ARG A 91 2.24 5.51 -3.59
N LEU A 92 2.01 6.82 -3.43
CA LEU A 92 1.07 7.29 -2.40
C LEU A 92 -0.33 6.75 -2.66
N GLY A 93 -1.00 6.39 -1.58
CA GLY A 93 -2.37 5.92 -1.59
C GLY A 93 -3.33 7.09 -1.77
N TYR A 94 -4.18 6.97 -2.79
CA TYR A 94 -5.27 7.89 -3.04
C TYR A 94 -6.60 7.15 -3.09
N ALA A 95 -7.65 7.81 -2.61
CA ALA A 95 -9.03 7.41 -2.83
C ALA A 95 -9.64 8.28 -3.93
N TRP A 96 -10.45 7.66 -4.79
CA TRP A 96 -11.24 8.39 -5.78
C TRP A 96 -12.56 8.82 -5.16
N ASP A 97 -12.82 10.12 -5.14
CA ASP A 97 -14.11 10.67 -4.71
C ASP A 97 -15.05 10.71 -5.92
N HIS A 98 -15.97 9.75 -6.00
CA HIS A 98 -16.95 9.67 -7.09
C HIS A 98 -17.94 10.85 -7.11
N GLY A 99 -18.20 11.48 -5.96
CA GLY A 99 -19.13 12.61 -5.88
C GLY A 99 -18.53 13.89 -6.46
N MET A 100 -17.21 14.05 -6.31
CA MET A 100 -16.50 15.25 -6.78
C MET A 100 -15.63 15.03 -8.03
N GLY A 101 -15.38 13.78 -8.41
CA GLY A 101 -14.49 13.45 -9.52
C GLY A 101 -13.04 13.85 -9.26
N VAL A 102 -12.55 13.69 -8.03
CA VAL A 102 -11.18 14.08 -7.64
C VAL A 102 -10.47 13.00 -6.83
N TRP A 103 -9.15 12.96 -6.99
CA TRP A 103 -8.28 12.16 -6.15
C TRP A 103 -8.05 12.86 -4.81
N ARG A 104 -8.19 12.11 -3.72
CA ARG A 104 -7.87 12.57 -2.36
C ARG A 104 -6.86 11.64 -1.73
N ARG A 105 -5.98 12.16 -0.87
CA ARG A 105 -5.11 11.28 -0.09
C ARG A 105 -5.98 10.29 0.67
N TYR A 106 -5.63 9.02 0.57
CA TYR A 106 -6.31 8.00 1.33
C TYR A 106 -6.08 8.26 2.82
N ILE A 107 -7.12 8.03 3.62
CA ILE A 107 -7.03 8.09 5.07
C ILE A 107 -7.48 6.71 5.57
N PRO A 108 -6.62 5.95 6.25
CA PRO A 108 -6.95 4.61 6.68
C PRO A 108 -8.04 4.66 7.77
N PRO A 109 -8.95 3.69 7.80
CA PRO A 109 -9.91 3.52 8.89
C PRO A 109 -9.26 3.57 10.27
N ARG A 110 -9.99 4.10 11.26
CA ARG A 110 -9.50 4.25 12.66
C ARG A 110 -8.96 2.94 13.25
N GLN A 111 -9.54 1.80 12.89
CA GLN A 111 -9.11 0.46 13.33
C GLN A 111 -7.71 0.10 12.84
N ILE A 112 -7.36 0.50 11.62
CA ILE A 112 -6.01 0.33 11.07
C ILE A 112 -5.05 1.24 11.82
N ILE A 113 -5.45 2.50 12.04
CA ILE A 113 -4.64 3.47 12.78
C ILE A 113 -4.31 2.95 14.19
N SER A 114 -5.28 2.37 14.91
CA SER A 114 -5.04 1.81 16.24
C SER A 114 -4.08 0.63 16.21
N ARG A 115 -4.23 -0.32 15.27
CA ARG A 115 -3.28 -1.44 15.14
C ARG A 115 -1.87 -0.98 14.74
N LEU A 116 -1.74 0.01 13.86
CA LEU A 116 -0.44 0.59 13.52
C LEU A 116 0.26 1.25 14.71
N ARG A 117 -0.50 1.73 15.71
CA ARG A 117 0.09 2.22 16.97
C ARG A 117 0.61 1.05 17.82
N VAL A 118 -0.13 -0.05 17.88
CA VAL A 118 0.30 -1.27 18.59
C VAL A 118 1.55 -1.86 17.96
N LEU A 119 1.55 -2.07 16.63
CA LEU A 119 2.72 -2.58 15.90
C LEU A 119 3.95 -1.68 16.09
N ARG A 120 3.78 -0.35 16.03
CA ARG A 120 4.89 0.58 16.31
C ARG A 120 5.43 0.45 17.72
N LYS A 121 4.56 0.22 18.71
CA LYS A 121 4.96 0.01 20.11
C LYS A 121 5.74 -1.30 20.25
N GLU A 122 5.21 -2.41 19.73
CA GLU A 122 5.88 -3.72 19.77
C GLU A 122 7.25 -3.69 19.09
N GLN A 123 7.37 -3.02 17.93
CA GLN A 123 8.64 -2.83 17.23
C GLN A 123 9.63 -1.97 18.01
N LEU A 124 9.15 -0.97 18.75
CA LEU A 124 9.99 -0.13 19.60
C LEU A 124 10.48 -0.93 20.82
N ASP A 125 9.58 -1.68 21.44
CA ASP A 125 9.88 -2.54 22.59
C ASP A 125 10.90 -3.63 22.22
N ALA A 126 10.75 -4.27 21.05
CA ALA A 126 11.70 -5.26 20.53
C ALA A 126 13.09 -4.66 20.29
N LYS A 127 13.17 -3.44 19.69
CA LYS A 127 14.46 -2.74 19.51
C LYS A 127 15.13 -2.40 20.84
N LEU A 128 14.36 -1.99 21.85
CA LEU A 128 14.90 -1.71 23.18
C LEU A 128 15.45 -2.99 23.83
N GLN A 129 14.77 -4.12 23.66
CA GLN A 129 15.25 -5.42 24.14
C GLN A 129 16.56 -5.86 23.44
N GLU A 130 16.66 -5.75 22.12
CA GLU A 130 17.90 -6.06 21.38
C GLU A 130 19.08 -5.19 21.84
N HIS A 131 18.87 -3.88 22.01
CA HIS A 131 19.91 -2.97 22.50
C HIS A 131 20.29 -3.24 23.96
N SER A 132 19.35 -3.68 24.80
CA SER A 132 19.65 -4.05 26.17
C SER A 132 20.48 -5.33 26.25
N LEU A 133 20.29 -6.30 25.35
CA LEU A 133 21.11 -7.52 25.30
C LEU A 133 22.53 -7.27 24.79
N LEU A 134 22.73 -6.27 23.92
CA LEU A 134 24.06 -5.86 23.41
C LEU A 134 24.91 -5.10 24.42
N LEU A 135 24.34 -4.61 25.52
CA LEU A 135 25.08 -3.92 26.60
C LEU A 135 25.60 -4.87 27.70
N TYR A 136 25.28 -6.17 27.60
CA TYR A 136 25.70 -7.22 28.55
C TYR A 136 26.65 -8.27 27.94
N LEU A 137 27.22 -8.00 26.76
CA LEU A 137 28.29 -8.79 26.12
C LEU A 137 29.55 -7.92 25.94
#